data_AF-A0A9P8K496-F1
#
_entry.id   AF-A0A9P8K496-F1
#
_cell.length_a   1.000
_cell.length_b   1.000
_cell.length_c   1.000
_cell.angle_alpha   90.00
_cell.angle_beta   90.00
_cell.angle_gamma   90.00
#
_symmetry.space_group_name_H-M   'P 1'
#
loop_
_entity.id
_entity.type
_entity.pdbx_description
1 polymer ?
#
loop_
_entity_poly.entity_id
_entity_poly.type
_entity_poly.pdbx_seq_one_letter_code
_entity_poly.pdbx_strand_id
1 'polypeptide(L)'
;MNDLEEYKGREEMLERVRTAGTISMSPELFEKLYLAPKTNVSGDLRKTIGNPTPLGLVGFVLGLTPLACCLMGWRGSGGLGAANIGVYFFIGGPLLMISGLMEFILGNTFPFVVFVTYGGVFFSLGASLQPFYNAAGAYSPTGSHADGLTRPEFNASLAFFPVAVACLNIIFMIAATRINAVFLLVFISAGLGFFLLASGLWLAAEGEARASSLLVGTGASWFFSAICGWYLLLIQILAIMGFTIKLPVGDFSGLWNRGKEKRDGDLES
;
A
#
# COMPACT_ATOMS: atom_id res chain seq x y z
N MET A 1 -2.67 74.65 14.33
CA MET A 1 -1.50 74.17 13.56
C MET A 1 -1.37 72.65 13.65
N ASN A 2 -2.51 71.91 13.63
CA ASN A 2 -2.55 70.44 13.72
C ASN A 2 -3.43 69.85 12.61
N ASP A 3 -4.47 70.57 12.17
CA ASP A 3 -5.39 70.08 11.12
C ASP A 3 -4.80 70.08 9.70
N LEU A 4 -3.75 70.87 9.45
CA LEU A 4 -3.05 70.93 8.16
C LEU A 4 -2.03 69.79 7.97
N GLU A 5 -1.52 69.20 9.06
CA GLU A 5 -0.66 68.01 8.97
C GLU A 5 -1.47 66.73 8.82
N GLU A 6 -2.65 66.67 9.43
CA GLU A 6 -3.56 65.53 9.29
C GLU A 6 -4.13 65.40 7.86
N TYR A 7 -4.36 66.52 7.17
CA TYR A 7 -4.79 66.53 5.77
C TYR A 7 -3.71 66.01 4.82
N LYS A 8 -2.44 66.40 5.03
CA LYS A 8 -1.29 65.90 4.25
C LYS A 8 -1.03 64.41 4.45
N GLY A 9 -1.12 63.92 5.69
CA GLY A 9 -0.95 62.49 5.97
C GLY A 9 -2.06 61.61 5.36
N ARG A 10 -3.27 62.17 5.19
CA ARG A 10 -4.40 61.48 4.55
C ARG A 10 -4.26 61.42 3.03
N GLU A 11 -3.76 62.48 2.40
CA GLU A 11 -3.41 62.50 0.98
C GLU A 11 -2.25 61.56 0.66
N GLU A 12 -1.19 61.51 1.49
CA GLU A 12 -0.09 60.54 1.35
C GLU A 12 -0.56 59.08 1.53
N MET A 13 -1.49 58.83 2.46
CA MET A 13 -2.12 57.50 2.60
C MET A 13 -2.97 57.15 1.38
N LEU A 14 -3.77 58.09 0.88
CA LEU A 14 -4.60 57.88 -0.31
C LEU A 14 -3.73 57.68 -1.56
N GLU A 15 -2.60 58.37 -1.68
CA GLU A 15 -1.60 58.14 -2.73
C GLU A 15 -0.94 56.77 -2.61
N ARG A 16 -0.57 56.33 -1.40
CA ARG A 16 -0.01 54.97 -1.15
C ARG A 16 -1.03 53.85 -1.44
N VAL A 17 -2.31 54.06 -1.15
CA VAL A 17 -3.38 53.11 -1.50
C VAL A 17 -3.65 53.12 -3.01
N ARG A 18 -3.45 54.25 -3.70
CA ARG A 18 -3.60 54.37 -5.15
C ARG A 18 -2.37 53.88 -5.93
N THR A 19 -1.18 53.87 -5.31
CA THR A 19 0.05 53.23 -5.82
C THR A 19 0.22 51.78 -5.39
N ALA A 20 -0.66 51.24 -4.53
CA ALA A 20 -0.99 49.81 -4.51
C ALA A 20 -1.80 49.47 -5.77
N GLY A 21 -1.19 49.75 -6.92
CA GLY A 21 -1.66 49.32 -8.22
C GLY A 21 -1.89 47.82 -8.16
N THR A 22 -3.01 47.42 -8.76
CA THR A 22 -3.44 46.05 -9.05
C THR A 22 -2.31 45.04 -8.82
N ILE A 23 -2.31 44.39 -7.65
CA ILE A 23 -1.40 43.28 -7.42
C ILE A 23 -1.72 42.26 -8.50
N SER A 24 -0.83 42.11 -9.48
CA SER A 24 -0.93 41.07 -10.48
C SER A 24 -0.61 39.75 -9.78
N MET A 25 -1.62 39.20 -9.12
CA MET A 25 -1.55 37.85 -8.58
C MET A 25 -1.41 36.92 -9.78
N SER A 26 -0.36 36.11 -9.82
CA SER A 26 -0.32 35.03 -10.80
C SER A 26 -1.52 34.12 -10.56
N PRO A 27 -2.10 33.50 -11.61
CA PRO A 27 -3.20 32.55 -11.45
C PRO A 27 -2.89 31.48 -10.39
N GLU A 28 -1.62 31.05 -10.30
CA GLU A 28 -1.13 30.06 -9.32
C GLU A 28 -1.13 30.58 -7.88
N LEU A 29 -0.84 31.87 -7.67
CA LEU A 29 -0.86 32.47 -6.33
C LEU A 29 -2.29 32.76 -5.88
N PHE A 30 -3.17 33.15 -6.80
CA PHE A 30 -4.60 33.27 -6.55
C PHE A 30 -5.23 31.91 -6.22
N GLU A 31 -4.86 30.88 -6.98
CA GLU A 31 -5.28 29.49 -6.77
C GLU A 31 -4.80 28.96 -5.41
N LYS A 32 -3.52 29.17 -5.04
CA LYS A 32 -3.02 28.80 -3.70
C LYS A 32 -3.72 29.52 -2.55
N LEU A 33 -4.14 30.78 -2.74
CA LEU A 33 -4.77 31.57 -1.68
C LEU A 33 -6.25 31.19 -1.44
N TYR A 34 -6.96 30.79 -2.50
CA TYR A 34 -8.38 30.40 -2.42
C TYR A 34 -8.59 28.89 -2.24
N LEU A 35 -7.72 28.04 -2.79
CA LEU A 35 -7.89 26.58 -2.73
C LEU A 35 -7.22 25.92 -1.53
N ALA A 36 -6.34 26.61 -0.81
CA ALA A 36 -5.68 26.08 0.38
C ALA A 36 -5.61 27.14 1.48
N PRO A 37 -6.65 27.26 2.33
CA PRO A 37 -6.52 28.06 3.54
C PRO A 37 -5.32 27.53 4.35
N LYS A 38 -4.42 28.41 4.79
CA LYS A 38 -3.41 28.07 5.78
C LYS A 38 -4.12 27.78 7.10
N THR A 39 -4.60 26.55 7.26
CA THR A 39 -5.05 26.06 8.55
C THR A 39 -3.81 25.86 9.41
N ASN A 40 -3.57 26.80 10.32
CA ASN A 40 -2.65 26.62 11.45
C ASN A 40 -3.25 25.60 12.42
N VAL A 41 -3.38 24.35 12.00
CA VAL A 41 -3.56 23.25 12.95
C VAL A 41 -2.16 22.95 13.45
N SER A 42 -1.90 23.13 14.74
CA SER A 42 -0.75 22.52 15.41
C SER A 42 -0.96 21.00 15.40
N GLY A 43 -0.81 20.42 14.21
CA GLY A 43 -1.28 19.11 13.84
C GLY A 43 -0.25 18.06 14.18
N ASP A 44 -0.08 17.79 15.48
CA ASP A 44 0.57 16.56 15.90
C ASP A 44 -0.49 15.44 15.96
N LEU A 45 -1.18 15.21 14.83
CA LEU A 45 -2.27 14.23 14.74
C LEU A 45 -1.78 12.85 15.20
N ARG A 46 -0.52 12.51 14.95
CA ARG A 46 0.16 11.29 15.43
C ARG A 46 0.25 11.16 16.95
N LYS A 47 0.15 12.25 17.71
CA LYS A 47 0.05 12.22 19.19
C LYS A 47 -1.38 12.07 19.68
N THR A 48 -2.36 12.40 18.84
CA THR A 48 -3.79 12.38 19.18
C THR A 48 -4.46 11.06 18.75
N ILE A 49 -4.03 10.47 17.63
CA ILE A 49 -4.56 9.20 17.11
C ILE A 49 -3.43 8.16 17.03
N GLY A 50 -3.74 6.92 17.41
CA GLY A 50 -2.76 5.82 17.45
C GLY A 50 -2.19 5.48 16.08
N ASN A 51 -1.01 4.83 16.06
CA ASN A 51 -0.38 4.36 14.83
C ASN A 51 -1.15 3.16 14.26
N PRO A 52 -1.74 3.24 13.05
CA PRO A 52 -2.51 2.16 12.46
C PRO A 52 -1.64 1.13 11.74
N THR A 53 -0.38 1.44 11.38
CA THR A 53 0.54 0.51 10.69
C THR A 53 0.59 -0.91 11.27
N PRO A 54 0.68 -1.12 12.61
CA PRO A 54 0.70 -2.47 13.18
C PRO A 54 -0.58 -3.26 12.86
N LEU A 55 -1.73 -2.59 12.80
CA LEU A 55 -3.00 -3.22 12.44
C LEU A 55 -2.98 -3.69 10.98
N GLY A 56 -2.45 -2.87 10.07
CA GLY A 56 -2.24 -3.25 8.67
C GLY A 56 -1.30 -4.46 8.55
N LEU A 57 -0.22 -4.48 9.33
CA LEU A 57 0.69 -5.63 9.39
C LEU A 57 0.02 -6.89 9.93
N VAL A 58 -0.86 -6.79 10.94
CA VAL A 58 -1.67 -7.93 11.42
C VAL A 58 -2.56 -8.48 10.29
N GLY A 59 -3.26 -7.62 9.56
CA GLY A 59 -4.07 -8.03 8.41
C GLY A 59 -3.23 -8.74 7.34
N PHE A 60 -2.08 -8.15 6.99
CA PHE A 60 -1.15 -8.73 6.04
C PHE A 60 -0.66 -10.13 6.47
N VAL A 61 -0.12 -10.27 7.68
CA VAL A 61 0.49 -11.55 8.10
C VAL A 61 -0.55 -12.63 8.33
N LEU A 62 -1.70 -12.30 8.92
CA LEU A 62 -2.76 -13.28 9.17
C LEU A 62 -3.50 -13.67 7.89
N GLY A 63 -3.57 -12.79 6.89
CA GLY A 63 -4.10 -13.11 5.57
C GLY A 63 -3.13 -13.92 4.71
N LEU A 64 -1.86 -13.50 4.65
CA LEU A 64 -0.88 -14.08 3.73
C LEU A 64 -0.26 -15.38 4.21
N THR A 65 0.02 -15.52 5.51
CA THR A 65 0.65 -16.73 6.07
C THR A 65 -0.15 -18.01 5.76
N PRO A 66 -1.45 -18.10 6.08
CA PRO A 66 -2.20 -19.33 5.81
C PRO A 66 -2.37 -19.59 4.31
N LEU A 67 -2.52 -18.57 3.48
CA LEU A 67 -2.55 -18.71 2.02
C LEU A 67 -1.23 -19.30 1.49
N ALA A 68 -0.10 -18.78 1.97
CA ALA A 68 1.23 -19.29 1.62
C ALA A 68 1.41 -20.76 2.01
N CYS A 69 0.99 -21.14 3.22
CA CYS A 69 1.00 -22.53 3.68
C CYS A 69 0.11 -23.45 2.81
N CYS A 70 -1.07 -22.97 2.41
CA CYS A 70 -1.96 -23.70 1.51
C CYS A 70 -1.35 -23.93 0.12
N LEU A 71 -0.66 -22.93 -0.43
CA LEU A 71 -0.01 -23.04 -1.73
C LEU A 71 1.22 -23.96 -1.71
N MET A 72 1.93 -24.04 -0.57
CA MET A 72 3.01 -25.00 -0.36
C MET A 72 2.53 -26.42 -0.01
N GLY A 73 1.21 -26.64 0.10
CA GLY A 73 0.66 -27.96 0.38
C GLY A 73 0.90 -28.47 1.81
N TRP A 74 1.17 -27.59 2.77
CA TRP A 74 1.50 -28.00 4.13
C TRP A 74 0.37 -28.81 4.74
N ARG A 75 0.70 -30.00 5.26
CA ARG A 75 -0.26 -30.96 5.82
C ARG A 75 -1.37 -31.38 4.83
N GLY A 76 -1.10 -31.34 3.52
CA GLY A 76 -2.08 -31.67 2.48
C GLY A 76 -3.11 -30.57 2.22
N SER A 77 -2.84 -29.33 2.65
CA SER A 77 -3.68 -28.18 2.32
C SER A 77 -3.56 -27.78 0.83
N GLY A 78 -4.49 -26.97 0.33
CA GLY A 78 -4.55 -26.61 -1.10
C GLY A 78 -5.76 -25.75 -1.47
N GLY A 79 -6.24 -25.90 -2.70
CA GLY A 79 -7.46 -25.22 -3.18
C GLY A 79 -7.37 -23.70 -3.20
N LEU A 80 -6.20 -23.16 -3.52
CA LEU A 80 -5.90 -21.71 -3.51
C LEU A 80 -6.27 -21.00 -2.19
N GLY A 81 -6.32 -21.75 -1.09
CA GLY A 81 -6.71 -21.22 0.22
C GLY A 81 -8.20 -20.91 0.35
N ALA A 82 -9.09 -21.63 -0.33
CA ALA A 82 -10.54 -21.47 -0.18
C ALA A 82 -11.02 -21.66 1.28
N ALA A 83 -10.34 -22.48 2.08
CA ALA A 83 -10.62 -22.59 3.51
C ALA A 83 -10.40 -21.27 4.28
N ASN A 84 -9.60 -20.35 3.73
CA ASN A 84 -9.26 -19.07 4.32
C ASN A 84 -10.17 -17.92 3.83
N ILE A 85 -11.26 -18.18 3.11
CA ILE A 85 -12.21 -17.13 2.66
C ILE A 85 -12.65 -16.25 3.85
N GLY A 86 -12.95 -16.84 5.00
CA GLY A 86 -13.29 -16.09 6.21
C GLY A 86 -12.15 -15.18 6.68
N VAL A 87 -10.90 -15.64 6.60
CA VAL A 87 -9.73 -14.82 6.94
C VAL A 87 -9.60 -13.64 5.99
N TYR A 88 -9.85 -13.84 4.69
CA TYR A 88 -9.79 -12.75 3.71
C TYR A 88 -10.86 -11.68 3.97
N PHE A 89 -12.08 -12.07 4.30
CA PHE A 89 -13.19 -11.14 4.52
C PHE A 89 -13.25 -10.50 5.91
N PHE A 90 -12.64 -11.09 6.94
CA PHE A 90 -12.75 -10.59 8.31
C PHE A 90 -11.42 -10.12 8.92
N ILE A 91 -10.28 -10.53 8.37
CA ILE A 91 -8.97 -10.19 8.91
C ILE A 91 -8.10 -9.52 7.83
N GLY A 92 -7.72 -10.27 6.79
CA GLY A 92 -6.79 -9.80 5.76
C GLY A 92 -7.25 -8.51 5.09
N GLY A 93 -8.39 -8.56 4.40
CA GLY A 93 -8.97 -7.42 3.70
C GLY A 93 -9.34 -6.25 4.62
N PRO A 94 -10.19 -6.46 5.65
CA PRO A 94 -10.69 -5.36 6.47
C PRO A 94 -9.61 -4.66 7.29
N LEU A 95 -8.68 -5.39 7.92
CA LEU A 95 -7.67 -4.75 8.75
C LEU A 95 -6.70 -3.91 7.92
N LEU A 96 -6.34 -4.39 6.72
CA LEU A 96 -5.58 -3.60 5.76
C LEU A 96 -6.37 -2.37 5.28
N MET A 97 -7.65 -2.53 5.00
CA MET A 97 -8.49 -1.41 4.53
C MET A 97 -8.66 -0.33 5.61
N ILE A 98 -8.98 -0.74 6.84
CA ILE A 98 -9.11 0.16 8.00
C ILE A 98 -7.76 0.83 8.27
N SER A 99 -6.68 0.07 8.35
CA SER A 99 -5.34 0.62 8.57
C SER A 99 -4.98 1.63 7.50
N GLY A 100 -5.20 1.32 6.23
CA GLY A 100 -4.90 2.22 5.12
C GLY A 100 -5.69 3.53 5.22
N LEU A 101 -7.00 3.46 5.46
CA LEU A 101 -7.83 4.67 5.64
C LEU A 101 -7.37 5.53 6.83
N MET A 102 -6.91 4.90 7.92
CA MET A 102 -6.32 5.63 9.05
C MET A 102 -4.95 6.25 8.70
N GLU A 103 -4.14 5.60 7.88
CA GLU A 103 -2.89 6.19 7.35
C GLU A 103 -3.17 7.42 6.48
N PHE A 104 -4.27 7.42 5.71
CA PHE A 104 -4.71 8.59 4.95
C PHE A 104 -5.02 9.78 5.87
N ILE A 105 -5.74 9.54 6.97
CA ILE A 105 -6.03 10.58 7.98
C ILE A 105 -4.75 11.13 8.61
N LEU A 106 -3.75 10.27 8.83
CA LEU A 106 -2.43 10.66 9.35
C LEU A 106 -1.52 11.37 8.33
N GLY A 107 -1.95 11.47 7.06
CA GLY A 107 -1.13 12.04 5.97
C GLY A 107 -0.04 11.11 5.43
N ASN A 108 -0.07 9.82 5.78
CA ASN A 108 0.87 8.80 5.32
C ASN A 108 0.37 8.16 4.02
N THR A 109 0.58 8.85 2.89
CA THR A 109 0.02 8.44 1.59
C THR A 109 0.54 7.09 1.10
N PHE A 110 1.84 6.80 1.24
CA PHE A 110 2.40 5.55 0.71
C PHE A 110 1.83 4.30 1.43
N PRO A 111 1.87 4.20 2.78
CA PRO A 111 1.19 3.14 3.51
C PRO A 111 -0.31 3.06 3.24
N PHE A 112 -1.00 4.20 3.10
CA PHE A 112 -2.42 4.22 2.72
C PHE A 112 -2.67 3.47 1.41
N VAL A 113 -1.98 3.87 0.34
CA VAL A 113 -2.17 3.27 -0.99
C VAL A 113 -1.81 1.78 -0.96
N VAL A 114 -0.70 1.43 -0.32
CA VAL A 114 -0.25 0.04 -0.17
C VAL A 114 -1.31 -0.81 0.57
N PHE A 115 -1.71 -0.41 1.77
CA PHE A 115 -2.62 -1.21 2.59
C PHE A 115 -4.01 -1.33 1.97
N VAL A 116 -4.58 -0.24 1.44
CA VAL A 116 -5.86 -0.28 0.74
C VAL A 116 -5.79 -1.20 -0.47
N THR A 117 -4.71 -1.12 -1.26
CA THR A 117 -4.55 -1.97 -2.44
C THR A 117 -4.50 -3.45 -2.06
N TYR A 118 -3.62 -3.87 -1.14
CA TYR A 118 -3.51 -5.28 -0.76
C TYR A 118 -4.74 -5.77 0.03
N GLY A 119 -5.41 -4.90 0.78
CA GLY A 119 -6.71 -5.22 1.37
C GLY A 119 -7.76 -5.54 0.30
N GLY A 120 -7.77 -4.75 -0.78
CA GLY A 120 -8.55 -5.04 -1.99
C GLY A 120 -8.18 -6.38 -2.61
N VAL A 121 -6.88 -6.72 -2.69
CA VAL A 121 -6.43 -8.02 -3.22
C VAL A 121 -7.00 -9.20 -2.43
N PHE A 122 -7.02 -9.13 -1.10
CA PHE A 122 -7.64 -10.17 -0.28
C PHE A 122 -9.15 -10.25 -0.50
N PHE A 123 -9.85 -9.12 -0.58
CA PHE A 123 -11.28 -9.12 -0.87
C PHE A 123 -11.59 -9.68 -2.26
N SER A 124 -10.80 -9.34 -3.28
CA SER A 124 -10.94 -9.88 -4.63
C SER A 124 -10.73 -11.40 -4.62
N LEU A 125 -9.67 -11.90 -3.97
CA LEU A 125 -9.43 -13.33 -3.86
C LEU A 125 -10.57 -14.05 -3.12
N GLY A 126 -11.02 -13.49 -2.00
CA GLY A 126 -12.16 -14.02 -1.24
C GLY A 126 -13.43 -14.06 -2.06
N ALA A 127 -13.72 -13.00 -2.81
CA ALA A 127 -14.90 -12.92 -3.68
C ALA A 127 -14.82 -13.93 -4.84
N SER A 128 -13.65 -14.12 -5.44
CA SER A 128 -13.45 -15.10 -6.53
C SER A 128 -13.66 -16.55 -6.09
N LEU A 129 -13.27 -16.89 -4.85
CA LEU A 129 -13.38 -18.25 -4.31
C LEU A 129 -14.72 -18.50 -3.61
N GLN A 130 -15.48 -17.46 -3.28
CA GLN A 130 -16.72 -17.60 -2.54
C GLN A 130 -17.89 -17.98 -3.47
N PRO A 131 -18.61 -19.09 -3.20
CA PRO A 131 -19.70 -19.55 -4.06
C PRO A 131 -20.82 -18.52 -4.25
N PHE A 132 -21.05 -17.65 -3.27
CA PHE A 132 -22.10 -16.62 -3.31
C PHE A 132 -21.98 -15.67 -4.50
N TYR A 133 -20.77 -15.21 -4.84
CA TYR A 133 -20.56 -14.34 -6.00
C TYR A 133 -20.54 -15.10 -7.32
N ASN A 134 -20.35 -16.42 -7.25
CA ASN A 134 -20.41 -17.37 -8.35
C ASN A 134 -19.58 -17.01 -9.61
N ALA A 135 -18.43 -16.35 -9.45
CA ALA A 135 -17.56 -16.00 -10.58
C ALA A 135 -17.13 -17.23 -11.40
N ALA A 136 -16.87 -18.36 -10.73
CA ALA A 136 -16.51 -19.61 -11.38
C ALA A 136 -17.68 -20.28 -12.12
N GLY A 137 -18.94 -20.06 -11.69
CA GLY A 137 -20.11 -20.67 -12.31
C GLY A 137 -20.32 -20.28 -13.77
N ALA A 138 -19.81 -19.11 -14.19
CA ALA A 138 -19.83 -18.66 -15.58
C ALA A 138 -19.02 -19.57 -16.53
N TYR A 139 -18.06 -20.31 -16.00
CA TYR A 139 -17.22 -21.25 -16.76
C TYR A 139 -17.74 -22.69 -16.68
N SER A 140 -18.78 -22.93 -15.87
CA SER A 140 -19.29 -24.27 -15.61
C SER A 140 -20.36 -24.68 -16.62
N PRO A 141 -20.21 -25.82 -17.33
CA PRO A 141 -21.24 -26.35 -18.22
C PRO A 141 -22.54 -26.73 -17.49
N THR A 142 -22.45 -27.02 -16.19
CA THR A 142 -23.57 -27.44 -15.32
C THR A 142 -24.10 -26.28 -14.46
N GLY A 143 -23.46 -25.11 -14.51
CA GLY A 143 -23.73 -23.98 -13.63
C GLY A 143 -23.21 -24.14 -12.20
N SER A 144 -22.61 -25.28 -11.86
CA SER A 144 -22.02 -25.54 -10.53
C SER A 144 -20.73 -24.73 -10.33
N HIS A 145 -20.65 -24.00 -9.22
CA HIS A 145 -19.47 -23.22 -8.84
C HIS A 145 -18.20 -24.08 -8.73
N ALA A 146 -18.32 -25.24 -8.09
CA ALA A 146 -17.20 -26.15 -7.85
C ALA A 146 -16.60 -26.66 -9.16
N ASP A 147 -17.45 -27.00 -10.14
CA ASP A 147 -17.02 -27.44 -11.45
C ASP A 147 -16.27 -26.32 -12.18
N GLY A 148 -16.80 -25.09 -12.09
CA GLY A 148 -16.20 -23.90 -12.68
C GLY A 148 -14.77 -23.61 -12.21
N LEU A 149 -14.47 -23.85 -10.92
CA LEU A 149 -13.12 -23.62 -10.36
C LEU A 149 -12.04 -24.55 -10.97
N THR A 150 -12.46 -25.69 -11.52
CA THR A 150 -11.55 -26.65 -12.15
C THR A 150 -11.33 -26.38 -13.63
N ARG A 151 -12.04 -25.40 -14.20
CA ARG A 151 -12.02 -25.14 -15.63
C ARG A 151 -10.75 -24.40 -16.05
N PRO A 152 -10.10 -24.83 -17.14
CA PRO A 152 -8.95 -24.13 -17.71
C PRO A 152 -9.20 -22.64 -17.94
N GLU A 153 -10.37 -22.30 -18.46
CA GLU A 153 -10.75 -20.94 -18.81
C GLU A 153 -10.83 -20.04 -17.57
N PHE A 154 -11.29 -20.59 -16.43
CA PHE A 154 -11.32 -19.87 -15.17
C PHE A 154 -9.90 -19.54 -14.69
N ASN A 155 -9.00 -20.54 -14.68
CA ASN A 155 -7.62 -20.33 -14.26
C ASN A 155 -6.88 -19.34 -15.17
N ALA A 156 -7.08 -19.44 -16.49
CA ALA A 156 -6.49 -18.53 -17.46
C ALA A 156 -6.96 -17.08 -17.27
N SER A 157 -8.25 -16.90 -16.95
CA SER A 157 -8.85 -15.59 -16.70
C SER A 157 -8.43 -15.01 -15.35
N LEU A 158 -8.38 -15.85 -14.32
CA LEU A 158 -7.94 -15.47 -12.97
C LEU A 158 -6.47 -15.02 -12.97
N ALA A 159 -5.62 -15.59 -13.82
CA ALA A 159 -4.19 -15.26 -13.91
C ALA A 159 -3.90 -13.81 -14.30
N PHE A 160 -4.81 -13.11 -15.00
CA PHE A 160 -4.60 -11.69 -15.33
C PHE A 160 -4.64 -10.78 -14.10
N PHE A 161 -5.40 -11.15 -13.07
CA PHE A 161 -5.48 -10.40 -11.82
C PHE A 161 -4.12 -10.31 -11.10
N PRO A 162 -3.43 -11.42 -10.77
CA PRO A 162 -2.09 -11.36 -10.18
C PRO A 162 -1.05 -10.72 -11.10
N VAL A 163 -1.18 -10.77 -12.44
CA VAL A 163 -0.29 -10.00 -13.34
C VAL A 163 -0.43 -8.50 -13.10
N ALA A 164 -1.67 -7.98 -13.07
CA ALA A 164 -1.91 -6.56 -12.84
C ALA A 164 -1.38 -6.12 -11.45
N VAL A 165 -1.60 -6.94 -10.43
CA VAL A 165 -1.07 -6.70 -9.09
C VAL A 165 0.46 -6.77 -9.06
N ALA A 166 1.09 -7.69 -9.80
CA ALA A 166 2.54 -7.80 -9.90
C ALA A 166 3.16 -6.54 -10.53
N CYS A 167 2.56 -6.01 -11.59
CA CYS A 167 2.99 -4.75 -12.21
C CYS A 167 2.90 -3.58 -11.23
N LEU A 168 1.78 -3.46 -10.49
CA LEU A 168 1.62 -2.44 -9.46
C LEU A 168 2.65 -2.62 -8.32
N ASN A 169 2.92 -3.86 -7.93
CA ASN A 169 3.91 -4.19 -6.91
C ASN A 169 5.32 -3.75 -7.31
N ILE A 170 5.69 -3.79 -8.60
CA ILE A 170 6.98 -3.24 -9.06
C ILE A 170 7.08 -1.74 -8.76
N ILE A 171 6.01 -0.99 -8.98
CA ILE A 171 5.97 0.45 -8.69
C ILE A 171 6.17 0.68 -7.18
N PHE A 172 5.46 -0.08 -6.34
CA PHE A 172 5.62 0.00 -4.88
C PHE A 172 7.01 -0.45 -4.42
N MET A 173 7.59 -1.47 -5.04
CA MET A 173 8.94 -1.96 -4.75
C MET A 173 9.99 -0.86 -5.01
N ILE A 174 9.89 -0.15 -6.14
CA ILE A 174 10.79 0.96 -6.46
C ILE A 174 10.65 2.07 -5.41
N ALA A 175 9.42 2.43 -5.03
CA ALA A 175 9.18 3.43 -3.99
C ALA A 175 9.70 2.98 -2.60
N ALA A 176 9.59 1.70 -2.27
CA ALA A 176 10.02 1.13 -0.99
C ALA A 176 11.54 1.16 -0.78
N THR A 177 12.35 1.31 -1.84
CA THR A 177 13.81 1.48 -1.72
C THR A 177 14.22 2.67 -0.84
N ARG A 178 13.31 3.63 -0.60
CA ARG A 178 13.54 4.79 0.25
C ARG A 178 13.17 4.61 1.71
N ILE A 179 12.62 3.45 2.08
CA ILE A 179 12.00 3.25 3.40
C ILE A 179 12.89 2.38 4.28
N ASN A 180 12.94 1.07 4.06
CA ASN A 180 13.83 0.16 4.79
C ASN A 180 14.00 -1.17 4.02
N ALA A 181 15.08 -1.90 4.34
CA ALA A 181 15.46 -3.14 3.68
C ALA A 181 14.43 -4.25 3.84
N VAL A 182 13.88 -4.41 5.05
CA VAL A 182 12.88 -5.47 5.31
C VAL A 182 11.60 -5.23 4.51
N PHE A 183 11.16 -3.99 4.40
CA PHE A 183 9.97 -3.62 3.65
C PHE A 183 10.20 -3.73 2.15
N LEU A 184 11.41 -3.42 1.67
CA LEU A 184 11.80 -3.73 0.29
C LEU A 184 11.75 -5.25 0.03
N LEU A 185 12.25 -6.07 0.95
CA LEU A 185 12.21 -7.53 0.84
C LEU A 185 10.77 -8.06 0.81
N VAL A 186 9.84 -7.45 1.56
CA VAL A 186 8.40 -7.76 1.48
C VAL A 186 7.91 -7.58 0.05
N PHE A 187 8.19 -6.44 -0.60
CA PHE A 187 7.74 -6.19 -1.98
C PHE A 187 8.43 -7.08 -3.01
N ILE A 188 9.73 -7.36 -2.87
CA ILE A 188 10.45 -8.26 -3.78
C ILE A 188 9.82 -9.66 -3.76
N SER A 189 9.63 -10.20 -2.56
CA SER A 189 9.09 -11.55 -2.38
C SER A 189 7.58 -11.63 -2.67
N ALA A 190 6.79 -10.60 -2.31
CA ALA A 190 5.38 -10.54 -2.68
C ALA A 190 5.22 -10.48 -4.21
N GLY A 191 5.99 -9.60 -4.88
CA GLY A 191 5.98 -9.42 -6.33
C GLY A 191 6.36 -10.68 -7.08
N LEU A 192 7.46 -11.34 -6.67
CA LEU A 192 7.84 -12.64 -7.23
C LEU A 192 6.72 -13.67 -7.09
N GLY A 193 6.06 -13.72 -5.94
CA GLY A 193 4.92 -14.62 -5.73
C GLY A 193 3.74 -14.32 -6.66
N PHE A 194 3.41 -13.05 -6.94
CA PHE A 194 2.35 -12.73 -7.91
C PHE A 194 2.71 -13.17 -9.34
N PHE A 195 3.97 -13.00 -9.77
CA PHE A 195 4.42 -13.51 -11.07
C PHE A 195 4.36 -15.03 -11.17
N LEU A 196 4.81 -15.73 -10.11
CA LEU A 196 4.75 -17.19 -10.04
C LEU A 196 3.31 -17.69 -10.00
N LEU A 197 2.40 -16.98 -9.32
CA LEU A 197 0.99 -17.33 -9.26
C LEU A 197 0.34 -17.23 -10.64
N ALA A 198 0.54 -16.11 -11.34
CA ALA A 198 0.01 -15.92 -12.68
C ALA A 198 0.51 -17.02 -13.63
N SER A 199 1.81 -17.28 -13.61
CA SER A 199 2.44 -18.32 -14.43
C SER A 199 1.91 -19.72 -14.07
N GLY A 200 1.76 -20.01 -12.77
CA GLY A 200 1.21 -21.27 -12.28
C GLY A 200 -0.24 -21.48 -12.68
N LEU A 201 -1.07 -20.43 -12.68
CA LEU A 201 -2.46 -20.48 -13.12
C LEU A 201 -2.58 -20.71 -14.64
N TRP A 202 -1.77 -20.06 -15.46
CA TRP A 202 -1.75 -20.33 -16.91
C TRP A 202 -1.28 -21.75 -17.23
N LEU A 203 -0.20 -22.22 -16.62
CA LEU A 203 0.23 -23.61 -16.79
C LEU A 203 -0.82 -24.61 -16.27
N ALA A 204 -1.56 -24.27 -15.20
CA ALA A 204 -2.65 -25.09 -14.72
C ALA A 204 -3.80 -25.17 -15.74
N ALA A 205 -4.08 -24.07 -16.45
CA ALA A 205 -5.05 -24.06 -17.54
C ALA A 205 -4.61 -24.94 -18.73
N GLU A 206 -3.31 -25.00 -19.01
CA GLU A 206 -2.74 -25.85 -20.06
C GLU A 206 -2.63 -27.34 -19.65
N GLY A 207 -2.90 -27.67 -18.38
CA GLY A 207 -2.77 -29.04 -17.87
C GLY A 207 -1.32 -29.47 -17.62
N GLU A 208 -0.40 -28.52 -17.54
CA GLU A 208 1.03 -28.78 -17.37
C GLU A 208 1.37 -29.14 -15.91
N ALA A 209 2.07 -30.25 -15.70
CA ALA A 209 2.45 -30.71 -14.35
C ALA A 209 3.32 -29.69 -13.57
N ARG A 210 4.05 -28.83 -14.28
CA ARG A 210 4.88 -27.76 -13.71
C ARG A 210 4.07 -26.71 -12.96
N ALA A 211 2.76 -26.59 -13.23
CA ALA A 211 1.87 -25.66 -12.54
C ALA A 211 1.94 -25.82 -11.02
N SER A 212 1.91 -27.06 -10.53
CA SER A 212 2.00 -27.34 -9.09
C SER A 212 3.30 -26.83 -8.48
N SER A 213 4.43 -27.00 -9.18
CA SER A 213 5.74 -26.51 -8.71
C SER A 213 5.78 -24.98 -8.63
N LEU A 214 5.18 -24.28 -9.60
CA LEU A 214 5.09 -22.82 -9.56
C LEU A 214 4.18 -22.32 -8.43
N LEU A 215 3.04 -23.00 -8.17
CA LEU A 215 2.17 -22.66 -7.05
C LEU A 215 2.87 -22.86 -5.70
N VAL A 216 3.67 -23.93 -5.55
CA VAL A 216 4.53 -24.11 -4.36
C VAL A 216 5.56 -22.98 -4.27
N GLY A 217 6.17 -22.58 -5.38
CA GLY A 217 7.07 -21.43 -5.47
C GLY A 217 6.41 -20.11 -5.05
N THR A 218 5.17 -19.87 -5.48
CA THR A 218 4.34 -18.75 -5.01
C THR A 218 4.18 -18.78 -3.51
N GLY A 219 3.78 -19.94 -2.96
CA GLY A 219 3.62 -20.13 -1.53
C GLY A 219 4.91 -19.84 -0.76
N ALA A 220 6.06 -20.34 -1.22
CA ALA A 220 7.35 -20.09 -0.59
C ALA A 220 7.73 -18.60 -0.61
N SER A 221 7.52 -17.92 -1.75
CA SER A 221 7.81 -16.49 -1.89
C SER A 221 6.93 -15.64 -0.97
N TRP A 222 5.63 -15.92 -0.91
CA TRP A 222 4.71 -15.24 -0.01
C TRP A 222 4.91 -15.59 1.45
N PHE A 223 5.36 -16.81 1.76
CA PHE A 223 5.73 -17.18 3.12
C PHE A 223 6.93 -16.38 3.61
N PHE A 224 7.95 -16.19 2.77
CA PHE A 224 9.07 -15.31 3.10
C PHE A 224 8.62 -13.86 3.32
N SER A 225 7.74 -13.35 2.45
CA SER A 225 7.13 -12.03 2.62
C SER A 225 6.38 -11.91 3.96
N ALA A 226 5.63 -12.95 4.33
CA ALA A 226 4.91 -13.02 5.59
C ALA A 226 5.87 -13.05 6.80
N ILE A 227 6.99 -13.78 6.74
CA ILE A 227 8.02 -13.76 7.80
C ILE A 227 8.58 -12.35 7.99
N CYS A 228 8.90 -11.64 6.90
CA CYS A 228 9.32 -10.24 6.98
C CYS A 228 8.22 -9.37 7.60
N GLY A 229 6.95 -9.61 7.26
CA GLY A 229 5.80 -8.96 7.88
C GLY A 229 5.69 -9.23 9.38
N TRP A 230 5.85 -10.48 9.82
CA TRP A 230 5.86 -10.87 11.23
C TRP A 230 6.98 -10.18 11.99
N TYR A 231 8.16 -10.08 11.38
CA TYR A 231 9.29 -9.35 11.95
C TYR A 231 9.00 -7.85 12.10
N LEU A 232 8.43 -7.21 11.06
CA LEU A 232 8.02 -5.80 11.13
C LEU A 232 6.94 -5.59 12.20
N LEU A 233 5.96 -6.49 12.31
CA LEU A 233 4.92 -6.44 13.32
C LEU A 233 5.50 -6.51 14.74
N LEU A 234 6.41 -7.46 14.98
CA LEU A 234 7.10 -7.60 16.25
C LEU A 234 7.81 -6.30 16.65
N ILE A 235 8.57 -5.70 15.72
CA ILE A 235 9.27 -4.44 15.96
C ILE A 235 8.31 -3.32 16.33
N GLN A 236 7.20 -3.18 15.60
CA GLN A 236 6.23 -2.13 15.86
C GLN A 236 5.54 -2.31 17.22
N ILE A 237 5.15 -3.54 17.58
CA ILE A 237 4.54 -3.81 18.89
C ILE A 237 5.53 -3.55 20.03
N LEU A 238 6.78 -4.00 19.90
CA LEU A 238 7.82 -3.74 20.90
C LEU A 238 8.05 -2.23 21.08
N ALA A 239 8.07 -1.47 19.98
CA ALA A 239 8.21 -0.02 20.03
C ALA A 239 7.03 0.68 20.72
N ILE A 240 5.79 0.26 20.43
CA ILE A 240 4.58 0.81 21.06
C ILE A 240 4.53 0.51 22.56
N MET A 241 5.04 -0.66 22.98
CA MET A 241 5.12 -1.07 24.38
C MET A 241 6.34 -0.50 25.13
N GLY A 242 7.17 0.31 24.47
CA GLY A 242 8.31 0.98 25.11
C GLY A 242 9.49 0.07 25.40
N PHE A 243 9.61 -1.08 24.74
CA PHE A 243 10.82 -1.91 24.83
C PHE A 243 12.01 -1.18 24.18
N THR A 244 13.17 -1.23 24.82
CA THR A 244 14.39 -0.56 24.36
C THR A 244 15.21 -1.38 23.35
N ILE A 245 14.71 -2.54 22.94
CA ILE A 245 15.37 -3.44 21.99
C ILE A 245 15.24 -2.87 20.58
N LYS A 246 16.36 -2.41 20.00
CA LYS A 246 16.42 -1.92 18.62
C LYS A 246 16.81 -3.08 17.69
N LEU A 247 15.82 -3.69 17.06
CA LEU A 247 16.05 -4.72 16.05
C LEU A 247 16.37 -4.08 14.67
N PRO A 248 17.30 -4.66 13.90
CA PRO A 248 17.76 -4.06 12.65
C PRO A 248 16.71 -4.17 11.54
N VAL A 249 16.33 -3.04 10.95
CA VAL A 249 15.41 -2.99 9.78
C VAL A 249 16.13 -2.63 8.47
N GLY A 250 17.41 -2.27 8.54
CA GLY A 250 18.21 -1.82 7.40
C GLY A 250 17.70 -0.50 6.83
N ASP A 251 17.99 0.62 7.50
CA ASP A 251 17.55 1.94 7.05
C ASP A 251 18.34 2.38 5.81
N PHE A 252 17.62 2.69 4.72
CA PHE A 252 18.21 3.19 3.48
C PHE A 252 18.25 4.72 3.39
N SER A 253 17.72 5.44 4.38
CA SER A 253 17.68 6.90 4.41
C SER A 253 19.07 7.54 4.24
N GLY A 254 20.11 6.94 4.81
CA GLY A 254 21.50 7.40 4.71
C GLY A 254 22.13 7.28 3.31
N LEU A 255 21.72 6.28 2.51
CA LEU A 255 22.22 6.11 1.13
C LEU A 255 21.61 7.14 0.19
N TRP A 256 20.33 7.48 0.38
CA TRP A 256 19.67 8.45 -0.49
C TRP A 256 19.99 9.91 -0.13
N ASN A 257 20.17 10.22 1.16
CA ASN A 257 20.52 11.58 1.59
C ASN A 257 21.95 11.98 1.21
N ARG A 258 22.88 11.03 1.09
CA ARG A 258 24.23 11.26 0.54
C ARG A 258 24.22 11.84 -0.89
N GLY A 259 23.18 11.54 -1.67
CA GLY A 259 23.00 12.08 -3.02
C GLY A 259 22.50 13.53 -3.04
N LYS A 260 21.85 14.00 -1.96
CA LYS A 260 21.44 15.40 -1.80
C LYS A 260 22.59 16.28 -1.35
N GLU A 261 23.41 15.84 -0.39
CA GLU A 261 24.60 16.60 0.07
C GLU A 261 25.60 16.86 -1.05
N LYS A 262 25.83 15.89 -1.96
CA LYS A 262 26.68 16.13 -3.13
C LYS A 262 26.10 17.16 -4.10
N ARG A 263 24.78 17.17 -4.26
CA ARG A 263 24.10 18.03 -5.24
C ARG A 263 23.97 19.47 -4.76
N ASP A 264 23.86 19.69 -3.45
CA ASP A 264 23.93 21.03 -2.84
C ASP A 264 25.37 21.54 -2.80
N GLY A 265 26.37 20.67 -2.56
CA GLY A 265 27.79 21.05 -2.60
C GLY A 265 28.32 21.45 -3.99
N ASP A 266 27.79 20.84 -5.07
CA ASP A 266 28.15 21.19 -6.45
C ASP A 266 27.45 22.47 -6.96
N LEU A 267 26.42 22.96 -6.25
CA LEU A 267 25.72 24.22 -6.56
C LEU A 267 26.29 25.42 -5.77
N GLU A 268 27.11 25.15 -4.75
CA GLU A 268 27.81 26.16 -3.93
C GLU A 268 29.30 26.33 -4.30
N SER A 269 29.81 25.59 -5.31
CA SER A 269 31.17 25.70 -5.87
C SER A 269 31.19 26.34 -7.25
#